data_AF-A0A948IXX9-F1
#
_entry.id   AF-A0A948IXX9-F1
#
_cell.length_a   1.000
_cell.length_b   1.000
_cell.length_c   1.000
_cell.angle_alpha   90.00
_cell.angle_beta   90.00
_cell.angle_gamma   90.00
#
_symmetry.space_group_name_H-M   'P 1'
#
loop_
_entity.id
_entity.type
_entity.pdbx_description
1 polymer ?
#
loop_
_entity_poly.entity_id
_entity_poly.type
_entity_poly.pdbx_seq_one_letter_code
_entity_poly.pdbx_strand_id
1 'polypeptide(L)'
;MPRKATKQRVGQYALAALLSLVVIWLLFLVWGIARKEEIARKAVDDRKAELALLTERQAILQDNIDELSTERGHEATLRQTYGVARPGEEVIIVVPPKEVPVVEEVPWYTRALDWIVFWK
;
A
#
# COMPACT_ATOMS: atom_id res chain seq x y z
N MET A 1 62.33 9.21 -48.38
CA MET A 1 61.03 8.51 -48.16
C MET A 1 60.88 8.20 -46.66
N PRO A 2 59.92 8.79 -45.94
CA PRO A 2 59.27 8.03 -44.86
C PRO A 2 57.78 8.38 -44.68
N ARG A 3 56.87 7.49 -45.11
CA ARG A 3 55.42 7.54 -44.83
C ARG A 3 55.06 6.41 -43.85
N LYS A 4 55.49 6.48 -42.59
CA LYS A 4 55.10 5.48 -41.57
C LYS A 4 54.61 6.06 -40.23
N ALA A 5 54.95 7.32 -39.91
CA ALA A 5 54.60 7.93 -38.62
C ALA A 5 53.09 8.18 -38.44
N THR A 6 52.33 8.39 -39.52
CA THR A 6 50.89 8.69 -39.44
C THR A 6 50.06 7.47 -39.03
N LYS A 7 50.48 6.26 -39.41
CA LYS A 7 49.74 5.01 -39.13
C LYS A 7 49.73 4.66 -37.64
N GLN A 8 50.79 5.02 -36.91
CA GLN A 8 50.91 4.81 -35.47
C GLN A 8 50.01 5.77 -34.67
N ARG A 9 49.86 7.02 -35.10
CA ARG A 9 48.95 7.99 -34.45
C ARG A 9 47.49 7.57 -34.58
N VAL A 10 47.06 7.10 -35.75
CA VAL A 10 45.69 6.60 -35.95
C VAL A 10 45.41 5.36 -35.08
N GLY A 11 46.38 4.45 -34.95
CA GLY A 11 46.27 3.30 -34.04
C GLY A 11 46.17 3.70 -32.56
N GLN A 12 46.88 4.74 -32.14
CA GLN A 12 46.81 5.28 -30.77
C GLN A 12 45.46 5.94 -30.47
N TYR A 13 44.90 6.71 -31.41
CA TYR A 13 43.56 7.30 -31.24
C TYR A 13 42.45 6.22 -31.24
N ALA A 14 42.58 5.19 -32.08
CA ALA A 14 41.64 4.07 -32.08
C ALA A 14 41.70 3.28 -30.76
N LEU A 15 42.90 3.05 -30.22
CA LEU A 15 43.08 2.40 -28.93
C LEU A 15 42.53 3.26 -27.79
N ALA A 16 42.79 4.57 -27.79
CA ALA A 16 42.26 5.51 -26.80
C ALA A 16 40.73 5.58 -26.84
N ALA A 17 40.13 5.58 -28.03
CA ALA A 17 38.68 5.55 -28.20
C ALA A 17 38.08 4.25 -27.66
N LEU A 18 38.68 3.10 -27.97
CA LEU A 18 38.27 1.80 -27.42
C LEU A 18 38.34 1.81 -25.88
N LEU A 19 39.44 2.31 -25.31
CA LEU A 19 39.64 2.40 -23.87
C LEU A 19 38.60 3.31 -23.21
N SER A 20 38.29 4.46 -23.83
CA SER A 20 37.23 5.36 -23.33
C SER A 20 35.86 4.69 -23.35
N LEU A 21 35.55 3.91 -24.38
CA LEU A 21 34.29 3.17 -24.50
C LEU A 21 34.14 2.13 -23.38
N VAL A 22 35.23 1.41 -23.08
CA VAL A 22 35.26 0.45 -21.97
C VAL A 22 35.07 1.15 -20.62
N VAL A 23 35.72 2.29 -20.40
CA VAL A 23 35.56 3.07 -19.16
C VAL A 23 34.13 3.57 -19.00
N ILE A 24 33.53 4.11 -20.06
CA ILE A 24 32.13 4.55 -20.05
C ILE A 24 31.20 3.37 -19.76
N TRP A 25 31.44 2.22 -20.38
CA TRP A 25 30.65 1.01 -20.14
C TRP A 25 30.74 0.52 -18.68
N LEU A 26 31.94 0.55 -18.08
CA LEU A 26 32.13 0.22 -16.67
C LEU A 26 31.40 1.20 -15.73
N LEU A 27 31.40 2.50 -16.04
CA LEU A 27 30.64 3.50 -15.28
C LEU A 27 29.13 3.22 -15.31
N PHE A 28 28.58 2.85 -16.47
CA PHE A 28 27.18 2.43 -16.57
C PHE A 28 26.87 1.18 -15.72
N LEU A 29 27.78 0.22 -15.69
CA LEU A 29 27.63 -1.01 -14.90
C LEU A 29 27.64 -0.71 -13.39
N VAL A 30 28.56 0.14 -12.93
CA VAL A 30 28.65 0.57 -11.52
C VAL A 30 27.41 1.36 -11.12
N TRP A 31 26.91 2.25 -11.97
CA TRP A 31 25.67 3.00 -11.72
C TRP A 31 24.45 2.07 -11.59
N GLY A 32 24.39 1.01 -12.39
CA GLY A 32 23.34 -0.01 -12.31
C GLY A 32 23.36 -0.81 -11.00
N ILE A 33 24.53 -1.02 -10.40
CA ILE A 33 24.69 -1.71 -9.12
C ILE A 33 24.38 -0.78 -7.95
N ALA A 34 24.86 0.47 -7.97
CA ALA A 34 24.57 1.45 -6.93
C ALA A 34 23.07 1.69 -6.75
N ARG A 35 22.29 1.64 -7.84
CA ARG A 35 20.82 1.75 -7.78
C ARG A 35 20.15 0.53 -7.14
N LYS A 36 20.75 -0.66 -7.21
CA LYS A 36 20.17 -1.90 -6.67
C LYS A 36 20.32 -2.00 -5.15
N GLU A 37 21.32 -1.37 -4.57
CA GLU A 37 21.58 -1.43 -3.13
C GLU A 37 20.51 -0.68 -2.31
N GLU A 38 20.09 0.50 -2.78
CA GLU A 38 19.04 1.27 -2.11
C GLU A 38 17.67 0.59 -2.20
N ILE A 39 17.38 -0.03 -3.35
CA ILE A 39 16.14 -0.79 -3.58
C ILE A 39 16.10 -2.04 -2.69
N ALA A 40 17.23 -2.75 -2.54
CA ALA A 40 17.29 -3.95 -1.70
C ALA A 40 17.07 -3.62 -0.21
N ARG A 41 17.63 -2.51 0.28
CA ARG A 41 17.42 -2.07 1.68
C ARG A 41 15.96 -1.71 1.95
N LYS A 42 15.35 -0.88 1.10
CA LYS A 42 13.93 -0.52 1.22
C LYS A 42 13.01 -1.75 1.15
N ALA A 43 13.28 -2.68 0.24
CA ALA A 43 12.51 -3.92 0.15
C ALA A 43 12.61 -4.79 1.41
N VAL A 44 13.77 -4.82 2.08
CA VAL A 44 13.92 -5.58 3.33
C VAL A 44 13.15 -4.91 4.48
N ASP A 45 13.21 -3.59 4.57
CA ASP A 45 12.53 -2.84 5.63
C ASP A 45 11.00 -2.90 5.48
N ASP A 46 10.48 -2.74 4.26
CA ASP A 46 9.04 -2.87 3.96
C ASP A 46 8.53 -4.28 4.33
N ARG A 47 9.31 -5.33 4.01
CA ARG A 47 8.96 -6.71 4.34
C ARG A 47 8.99 -6.97 5.85
N LYS A 48 9.93 -6.37 6.57
CA LYS A 48 9.95 -6.47 8.04
C LYS A 48 8.75 -5.78 8.67
N ALA A 49 8.37 -4.60 8.18
CA ALA A 49 7.19 -3.90 8.65
C ALA A 49 5.90 -4.69 8.38
N GLU A 50 5.78 -5.26 7.18
CA GLU A 50 4.65 -6.13 6.81
C GLU A 50 4.58 -7.38 7.71
N LEU A 51 5.72 -8.03 7.97
CA LEU A 51 5.79 -9.17 8.89
C LEU A 51 5.40 -8.79 10.32
N ALA A 52 5.89 -7.66 10.83
CA ALA A 52 5.55 -7.21 12.18
C ALA A 52 4.03 -6.99 12.33
N LEU A 53 3.41 -6.32 11.37
CA LEU A 53 1.97 -6.06 11.35
C LEU A 53 1.15 -7.35 11.22
N LEU A 54 1.59 -8.31 10.40
CA LEU A 54 0.92 -9.60 10.28
C LEU A 54 1.05 -10.44 11.56
N THR A 55 2.19 -10.38 12.23
CA THR A 55 2.43 -11.12 13.48
C THR A 55 1.57 -10.56 14.61
N GLU A 56 1.46 -9.23 14.70
CA GLU A 56 0.57 -8.57 15.67
C GLU A 56 -0.89 -8.94 15.43
N ARG A 57 -1.35 -8.89 14.17
CA ARG A 57 -2.72 -9.32 13.83
C ARG A 57 -2.96 -10.77 14.17
N GLN A 58 -1.99 -11.65 13.89
CA GLN A 58 -2.11 -13.06 14.22
C GLN A 58 -2.24 -13.27 15.73
N ALA A 59 -1.47 -12.55 16.55
CA ALA A 59 -1.57 -12.62 18.00
C ALA A 59 -2.96 -12.19 18.49
N ILE A 60 -3.48 -11.05 18.02
CA ILE A 60 -4.82 -10.57 18.37
C ILE A 60 -5.90 -11.57 17.95
N LEU A 61 -5.79 -12.14 16.76
CA LEU A 61 -6.75 -13.14 16.29
C LEU A 61 -6.70 -14.42 17.14
N GLN A 62 -5.50 -14.85 17.55
CA GLN A 62 -5.34 -16.01 18.41
C GLN A 62 -5.95 -15.76 19.80
N ASP A 63 -5.69 -14.60 20.40
CA ASP A 63 -6.28 -14.21 21.69
C ASP A 63 -7.82 -14.17 21.60
N ASN A 64 -8.37 -13.63 20.51
CA ASN A 64 -9.81 -13.62 20.28
C ASN A 64 -10.38 -15.03 20.14
N ILE A 65 -9.69 -15.94 19.43
CA ILE A 65 -10.11 -17.34 19.29
C ILE A 65 -10.08 -18.04 20.65
N ASP A 66 -9.04 -17.81 21.44
CA ASP A 66 -8.88 -18.38 22.77
C ASP A 66 -10.00 -17.87 23.68
N GLU A 67 -10.33 -16.57 23.65
CA GLU A 67 -11.48 -16.01 24.36
C GLU A 67 -12.81 -16.63 23.90
N LEU A 68 -13.04 -16.69 22.59
CA LEU A 68 -14.23 -17.27 21.99
C LEU A 68 -14.42 -18.75 22.34
N SER A 69 -13.32 -19.50 22.52
CA SER A 69 -13.37 -20.93 22.86
C SER A 69 -13.84 -21.22 24.28
N THR A 70 -13.86 -20.20 25.15
CA THR A 70 -14.37 -20.34 26.52
C THR A 70 -15.91 -20.28 26.54
N GLU A 71 -16.55 -20.99 27.48
CA GLU A 71 -18.02 -20.92 27.62
C GLU A 71 -18.52 -19.49 27.84
N ARG A 72 -17.76 -18.68 28.59
CA ARG A 72 -18.08 -17.27 28.84
C ARG A 72 -17.97 -16.43 27.55
N GLY A 73 -16.95 -16.66 26.72
CA GLY A 73 -16.76 -15.96 25.45
C GLY A 73 -17.83 -16.30 24.43
N HIS A 74 -18.22 -17.58 24.34
CA HIS A 74 -19.36 -18.02 23.54
C HIS A 74 -20.67 -17.33 23.98
N GLU A 75 -20.97 -17.33 25.27
CA GLU A 75 -22.18 -16.68 25.79
C GLU A 75 -22.16 -15.15 25.54
N ALA A 76 -21.03 -14.49 25.80
CA ALA A 76 -20.89 -13.05 25.58
C ALA A 76 -21.09 -12.68 24.09
N THR A 77 -20.52 -13.46 23.18
CA THR A 77 -20.66 -13.25 21.73
C THR A 77 -22.10 -13.46 21.27
N LEU A 78 -22.79 -14.47 21.81
CA LEU A 78 -24.20 -14.72 21.52
C LEU A 78 -25.09 -13.56 22.01
N ARG A 79 -24.84 -13.05 23.23
CA ARG A 79 -25.56 -11.91 23.79
C ARG A 79 -25.35 -10.64 22.97
N GLN A 80 -24.12 -10.37 22.53
CA GLN A 80 -23.82 -9.18 21.70
C GLN A 80 -24.40 -9.28 20.29
N THR A 81 -24.24 -10.43 19.63
CA THR A 81 -24.64 -10.59 18.21
C THR A 81 -26.15 -10.72 18.05
N TYR A 82 -26.79 -11.46 18.96
CA TYR A 82 -28.19 -11.84 18.82
C TYR A 82 -29.10 -11.18 19.87
N GLY A 83 -28.55 -10.43 20.83
CA GLY A 83 -29.34 -9.78 21.88
C GLY A 83 -30.08 -10.75 22.79
N VAL A 84 -29.64 -12.02 22.84
CA VAL A 84 -30.32 -13.07 23.61
C VAL A 84 -30.02 -12.92 25.11
N ALA A 85 -31.01 -13.15 25.96
CA ALA A 85 -30.83 -13.23 27.40
C ALA A 85 -31.16 -14.62 27.92
N ARG A 86 -30.71 -14.93 29.14
CA ARG A 86 -31.07 -16.21 29.77
C ARG A 86 -32.56 -16.24 30.12
N PRO A 87 -33.17 -17.43 30.20
CA PRO A 87 -34.55 -17.56 30.65
C PRO A 87 -34.72 -16.94 32.05
N GLY A 88 -35.53 -15.89 32.16
CA GLY A 88 -35.76 -15.15 33.41
C GLY A 88 -35.01 -13.82 33.56
N GLU A 89 -34.26 -13.38 32.55
CA GLU A 89 -33.57 -12.09 32.52
C GLU A 89 -34.31 -11.12 31.57
N GLU A 90 -34.65 -9.90 32.04
CA GLU A 90 -35.35 -8.89 31.24
C GLU A 90 -34.36 -8.06 30.40
N VAL A 91 -34.60 -7.97 29.09
CA VAL A 91 -33.79 -7.16 28.16
C VAL A 91 -34.51 -5.85 27.85
N ILE A 92 -33.86 -4.72 28.15
CA ILE A 92 -34.33 -3.39 27.78
C ILE A 92 -33.64 -2.97 26.48
N ILE A 93 -34.39 -2.91 25.39
CA ILE A 93 -33.90 -2.40 24.10
C ILE A 93 -34.19 -0.90 24.05
N VAL A 94 -33.14 -0.07 24.11
CA VAL A 94 -33.27 1.38 23.90
C VAL A 94 -33.36 1.65 22.40
N VAL A 95 -34.57 1.93 21.92
CA VAL A 95 -34.79 2.34 20.53
C VAL A 95 -34.57 3.85 20.43
N PRO A 96 -33.62 4.33 19.61
CA PRO A 96 -33.47 5.76 19.39
C PRO A 96 -34.74 6.34 18.72
N PRO A 97 -35.13 7.57 19.05
CA PRO A 97 -36.27 8.21 18.43
C PRO A 97 -36.09 8.23 16.91
N LYS A 98 -37.17 7.93 16.17
CA LYS A 98 -37.15 7.93 14.71
C LYS A 98 -36.72 9.32 14.24
N GLU A 99 -35.54 9.42 13.65
CA GLU A 99 -35.09 10.62 12.98
C GLU A 99 -36.09 10.90 11.86
N VAL A 100 -36.92 11.91 12.07
CA VAL A 100 -37.76 12.45 11.01
C VAL A 100 -36.78 13.13 10.07
N PRO A 101 -36.60 12.65 8.82
CA PRO A 101 -35.72 13.33 7.91
C PRO A 101 -36.28 14.74 7.74
N VAL A 102 -35.47 15.73 8.12
CA VAL A 102 -35.72 17.11 7.78
C VAL A 102 -35.62 17.14 6.26
N VAL A 103 -36.77 17.12 5.58
CA VAL A 103 -36.83 17.28 4.14
C VAL A 103 -36.43 18.71 3.88
N GLU A 104 -35.13 18.92 3.61
CA GLU A 104 -34.65 20.19 3.07
C GLU A 104 -35.28 20.36 1.69
N GLU A 105 -36.19 21.32 1.57
CA GLU A 105 -36.82 21.67 0.31
C GLU A 105 -35.76 22.22 -0.64
N VAL A 106 -35.20 21.36 -1.48
CA VAL A 106 -34.28 21.79 -2.53
C VAL A 106 -35.02 22.73 -3.49
N PRO A 107 -34.55 23.98 -3.68
CA PRO A 107 -35.20 24.90 -4.59
C PRO A 107 -35.17 24.36 -6.02
N TRP A 108 -36.26 24.53 -6.76
CA TRP A 108 -36.44 23.96 -8.12
C TRP A 108 -35.32 24.29 -9.11
N TYR A 109 -34.60 25.40 -8.92
CA TYR A 109 -33.53 25.84 -9.80
C TYR A 109 -32.30 24.92 -9.77
N THR A 110 -32.08 24.14 -8.71
CA THR A 110 -30.95 23.20 -8.63
C THR A 110 -31.08 22.14 -9.72
N ARG A 111 -32.28 21.60 -9.90
CA ARG A 111 -32.61 20.63 -10.95
C ARG A 111 -32.49 21.20 -12.36
N ALA A 112 -32.76 22.50 -12.52
CA ALA A 112 -32.65 23.17 -13.82
C ALA A 112 -31.18 23.42 -14.22
N LEU A 113 -30.30 23.70 -13.25
CA LEU A 113 -28.88 23.94 -13.48
C LEU A 113 -28.09 22.64 -13.76
N ASP A 114 -28.50 21.50 -13.21
CA ASP A 114 -27.87 20.19 -13.46
C ASP A 114 -27.80 19.84 -14.96
N TRP A 115 -28.83 20.20 -15.74
CA TRP A 115 -28.87 19.96 -17.18
C TRP A 115 -27.82 20.80 -17.95
N ILE A 116 -27.52 22.00 -17.46
CA ILE A 116 -26.54 22.90 -18.07
C ILE A 116 -25.11 22.42 -17.78
N VAL A 117 -24.87 21.89 -16.58
CA VAL A 117 -23.55 21.35 -16.20
C VAL A 117 -23.23 20.06 -16.95
N PHE A 118 -24.21 19.19 -17.19
CA PHE A 118 -24.03 17.94 -17.95
C PHE A 118 -23.64 18.18 -19.43
N TRP A 119 -23.97 19.34 -19.99
CA TRP A 119 -23.71 19.66 -21.39
C TRP A 119 -22.36 20.38 -21.64
N LYS A 120 -21.54 20.47 -20.60
CA LYS A 120 -20.15 20.91 -20.66
C LYS A 120 -19.20 19.73 -20.60
#